data_AF-A0AAJ2LXP7-F1
#
_entry.id   AF-A0AAJ2LXP7-F1
#
_cell.length_a   1.000
_cell.length_b   1.000
_cell.length_c   1.000
_cell.angle_alpha   90.00
_cell.angle_beta   90.00
_cell.angle_gamma   90.00
#
_symmetry.space_group_name_H-M   'P 1'
#
loop_
_entity.id
_entity.type
_entity.pdbx_description
1 polymer ?
#
loop_
_entity_poly.entity_id
_entity_poly.type
_entity_poly.pdbx_seq_one_letter_code
_entity_poly.pdbx_strand_id
1 'polypeptide(L)'
;MTARNQHGTAKKPARKGHKSAGTANKTDGSLVKVVVKADDIGEWIKPNTLDKFYIDDEATFPSIEFEIKTDVAAPYKWSWLMVWDAHVSGLKEKPRGKKVASFSEKGEFTQEAKTWNAKSINKVVGGKLIVTVDVGGTKFRRTVLVLGRQPSAEKIKAYLEARDSTALEKLVAQESKFKHFINLDSEPVVAGDKGYGLTQLTKPVPKYSQIWSWKENLDAGIALIADKKAAAKKFLDTHGANSYTQDMLDLETISRWNGGSYHEWNATEKKWQRKQNILCDSKTGNMGWDTDVAENKDKTESELRDRDKDEYKKMKAGQTADHPWIYTGVCYADHVTGK
;
A
#
# COMPACT_ATOMS: atom_id res chain seq x y z
N MET A 1 -8.91 74.62 39.29
CA MET A 1 -9.57 73.30 39.36
C MET A 1 -9.74 72.82 37.92
N THR A 2 -8.78 72.05 37.41
CA THR A 2 -8.88 70.58 37.12
C THR A 2 -10.01 70.25 36.14
N ALA A 3 -9.87 69.44 35.09
CA ALA A 3 -8.75 68.90 34.31
C ALA A 3 -9.40 68.29 33.03
N ARG A 4 -8.71 68.32 31.90
CA ARG A 4 -9.05 67.54 30.70
C ARG A 4 -8.83 66.04 30.97
N ASN A 5 -9.70 65.19 30.41
CA ASN A 5 -9.24 63.90 29.91
C ASN A 5 -10.12 63.38 28.75
N GLN A 6 -9.44 63.00 27.67
CA GLN A 6 -9.94 62.33 26.48
C GLN A 6 -9.79 60.82 26.67
N HIS A 7 -10.80 60.02 26.32
CA HIS A 7 -10.75 58.62 25.83
C HIS A 7 -12.03 58.47 24.97
N GLY A 8 -12.07 58.01 23.72
CA GLY A 8 -11.15 57.19 22.95
C GLY A 8 -11.87 55.89 22.58
N THR A 9 -12.50 55.79 21.41
CA THR A 9 -12.75 54.49 20.75
C THR A 9 -12.77 54.67 19.23
N ALA A 10 -11.65 54.30 18.60
CA ALA A 10 -11.52 54.16 17.16
C ALA A 10 -12.32 52.95 16.67
N LYS A 11 -13.15 53.14 15.63
CA LYS A 11 -13.82 52.06 14.90
C LYS A 11 -12.76 51.21 14.18
N LYS A 12 -12.70 49.91 14.49
CA LYS A 12 -11.96 48.92 13.70
C LYS A 12 -12.56 48.82 12.29
N PRO A 13 -11.75 48.80 11.22
CA PRO A 13 -12.27 48.54 9.88
C PRO A 13 -12.72 47.07 9.77
N ALA A 14 -13.90 46.88 9.19
CA ALA A 14 -14.51 45.59 8.97
C ALA A 14 -13.63 44.70 8.09
N ARG A 15 -13.28 43.50 8.57
CA ARG A 15 -12.73 42.44 7.72
C ARG A 15 -13.78 42.09 6.67
N LYS A 16 -13.49 42.36 5.39
CA LYS A 16 -14.22 41.76 4.27
C LYS A 16 -13.98 40.25 4.31
N GLY A 17 -14.91 39.51 4.89
CA GLY A 17 -14.96 38.06 4.74
C GLY A 17 -15.32 37.73 3.30
N HIS A 18 -14.38 37.15 2.55
CA HIS A 18 -14.71 36.50 1.29
C HIS A 18 -15.53 35.25 1.60
N LYS A 19 -16.85 35.32 1.36
CA LYS A 19 -17.70 34.14 1.23
C LYS A 19 -17.27 33.43 -0.06
N SER A 20 -16.55 32.33 0.04
CA SER A 20 -16.47 31.37 -1.07
C SER A 20 -17.22 30.12 -0.68
N ALA A 21 -18.44 30.00 -1.20
CA ALA A 21 -19.22 28.77 -1.17
C ALA A 21 -18.48 27.71 -2.00
N GLY A 22 -18.31 26.51 -1.45
CA GLY A 22 -17.93 25.35 -2.25
C GLY A 22 -19.11 24.94 -3.11
N THR A 23 -18.98 24.99 -4.43
CA THR A 23 -20.00 24.47 -5.34
C THR A 23 -19.76 22.98 -5.55
N ALA A 24 -20.63 22.14 -4.99
CA ALA A 24 -20.72 20.74 -5.39
C ALA A 24 -21.53 20.67 -6.70
N ASN A 25 -20.99 19.99 -7.71
CA ASN A 25 -21.75 19.70 -8.93
C ASN A 25 -22.74 18.56 -8.62
N LYS A 26 -24.02 18.72 -8.95
CA LYS A 26 -25.11 17.78 -8.61
C LYS A 26 -25.43 16.83 -9.76
N THR A 27 -24.47 16.51 -10.62
CA THR A 27 -24.67 15.63 -11.78
C THR A 27 -24.19 14.22 -11.45
N ASP A 28 -25.10 13.25 -11.43
CA ASP A 28 -24.76 11.83 -11.34
C ASP A 28 -23.90 11.43 -12.56
N GLY A 29 -22.78 10.75 -12.30
CA GLY A 29 -21.82 10.31 -13.32
C GLY A 29 -20.63 11.25 -13.58
N SER A 30 -20.50 12.35 -12.83
CA SER A 30 -19.35 13.25 -12.95
C SER A 30 -18.13 12.75 -12.15
N LEU A 31 -17.06 12.32 -12.84
CA LEU A 31 -15.74 12.00 -12.26
C LEU A 31 -14.96 13.27 -11.83
N VAL A 32 -15.64 14.27 -11.26
CA VAL A 32 -14.97 15.48 -10.78
C VAL A 32 -14.34 15.18 -9.43
N LYS A 33 -13.02 14.97 -9.49
CA LYS A 33 -12.11 14.88 -8.35
C LYS A 33 -12.39 16.06 -7.41
N VAL A 34 -12.69 15.78 -6.14
CA VAL A 34 -12.71 16.80 -5.09
C VAL A 34 -11.31 17.43 -5.07
N VAL A 35 -11.17 18.60 -5.67
CA VAL A 35 -9.95 19.41 -5.56
C VAL A 35 -9.97 19.96 -4.15
N VAL A 36 -9.28 19.30 -3.23
CA VAL A 36 -8.88 19.93 -1.97
C VAL A 36 -8.05 21.14 -2.39
N LYS A 37 -8.63 22.34 -2.28
CA LYS A 37 -7.89 23.59 -2.49
C LYS A 37 -6.70 23.52 -1.55
N ALA A 38 -5.50 23.59 -2.12
CA ALA A 38 -4.31 23.67 -1.29
C ALA A 38 -4.35 25.04 -0.59
N ASP A 39 -4.17 25.05 0.73
CA ASP A 39 -4.02 26.29 1.53
C ASP A 39 -2.66 26.95 1.27
N ASP A 40 -2.26 27.04 0.00
CA ASP A 40 -0.97 27.59 -0.41
C ASP A 40 -0.95 29.11 -0.22
N ILE A 41 0.18 29.63 0.26
CA ILE A 41 0.37 31.05 0.58
C ILE A 41 1.77 31.52 0.19
N GLY A 42 1.92 32.84 0.02
CA GLY A 42 3.16 33.47 -0.40
C GLY A 42 3.39 33.41 -1.92
N GLU A 43 4.33 34.22 -2.40
CA GLU A 43 4.74 34.21 -3.81
C GLU A 43 5.84 33.17 -4.05
N TRP A 44 5.63 32.29 -5.02
CA TRP A 44 6.61 31.26 -5.40
C TRP A 44 6.99 31.44 -6.86
N ILE A 45 8.26 31.16 -7.17
CA ILE A 45 8.76 31.08 -8.54
C ILE A 45 8.44 29.70 -9.12
N LYS A 46 8.64 28.64 -8.33
CA LYS A 46 8.30 27.25 -8.69
C LYS A 46 8.26 26.37 -7.44
N PRO A 47 7.60 25.20 -7.52
CA PRO A 47 6.65 24.78 -8.55
C PRO A 47 5.28 25.46 -8.37
N ASN A 48 4.35 25.22 -9.29
CA ASN A 48 2.96 25.65 -9.14
C ASN A 48 2.21 24.75 -8.15
N THR A 49 1.10 25.26 -7.61
CA THR A 49 0.19 24.47 -6.78
C THR A 49 -0.29 23.23 -7.52
N LEU A 50 -0.14 22.07 -6.87
CA LEU A 50 -0.58 20.75 -7.34
C LEU A 50 0.12 20.24 -8.61
N ASP A 51 1.27 20.82 -8.96
CA ASP A 51 2.16 20.21 -9.96
C ASP A 51 2.46 18.75 -9.59
N LYS A 52 2.53 17.89 -10.61
CA LYS A 52 2.73 16.44 -10.45
C LYS A 52 4.17 16.09 -10.79
N PHE A 53 4.80 15.37 -9.88
CA PHE A 53 6.13 14.80 -10.04
C PHE A 53 6.04 13.29 -9.86
N TYR A 54 6.94 12.54 -10.48
CA TYR A 54 6.85 11.08 -10.51
C TYR A 54 8.12 10.45 -9.97
N ILE A 55 7.96 9.55 -9.01
CA ILE A 55 8.92 8.47 -8.76
C ILE A 55 8.96 7.64 -10.04
N ASP A 56 10.15 7.51 -10.62
CA ASP A 56 10.31 6.80 -11.88
C ASP A 56 10.15 5.28 -11.72
N ASP A 57 10.18 4.57 -12.84
CA ASP A 57 10.08 3.13 -12.88
C ASP A 57 11.36 2.42 -12.40
N GLU A 58 12.40 3.17 -12.01
CA GLU A 58 13.58 2.69 -11.28
C GLU A 58 13.45 2.88 -9.76
N ALA A 59 12.29 3.35 -9.29
CA ALA A 59 12.04 3.73 -7.90
C ALA A 59 12.93 4.90 -7.43
N THR A 60 13.24 5.85 -8.31
CA THR A 60 14.01 7.05 -7.97
C THR A 60 13.08 8.21 -7.66
N PHE A 61 13.28 8.85 -6.50
CA PHE A 61 12.52 10.06 -6.15
C PHE A 61 12.86 11.24 -7.09
N PRO A 62 11.87 12.00 -7.57
CA PRO A 62 12.09 13.06 -8.55
C PRO A 62 12.88 14.24 -7.99
N SER A 63 13.58 14.95 -8.88
CA SER A 63 14.11 16.28 -8.59
C SER A 63 12.95 17.29 -8.62
N ILE A 64 12.66 17.93 -7.48
CA ILE A 64 11.61 18.94 -7.35
C ILE A 64 12.22 20.18 -6.73
N GLU A 65 12.39 21.22 -7.53
CA GLU A 65 12.96 22.47 -7.07
C GLU A 65 11.86 23.44 -6.62
N PHE A 66 11.93 23.80 -5.35
CA PHE A 66 11.10 24.80 -4.71
C PHE A 66 11.86 26.12 -4.64
N GLU A 67 11.22 27.21 -5.01
CA GLU A 67 11.83 28.55 -4.98
C GLU A 67 10.80 29.60 -4.57
N ILE A 68 11.11 30.34 -3.52
CA ILE A 68 10.26 31.42 -3.00
C ILE A 68 10.71 32.78 -3.54
N LYS A 69 9.74 33.70 -3.69
CA LYS A 69 10.03 35.10 -4.01
C LYS A 69 9.91 35.95 -2.74
N THR A 70 11.03 36.51 -2.30
CA THR A 70 11.12 37.36 -1.10
C THR A 70 12.33 38.29 -1.18
N ASP A 71 12.20 39.49 -0.62
CA ASP A 71 13.31 40.44 -0.43
C ASP A 71 13.88 40.40 1.00
N VAL A 72 13.24 39.66 1.90
CA VAL A 72 13.72 39.48 3.28
C VAL A 72 15.02 38.67 3.24
N ALA A 73 16.03 39.15 3.98
CA ALA A 73 17.31 38.47 4.11
C ALA A 73 17.15 37.10 4.80
N ALA A 74 18.04 36.17 4.44
CA ALA A 74 18.11 34.86 5.06
C ALA A 74 18.62 34.96 6.52
N PRO A 75 18.57 33.89 7.33
CA PRO A 75 18.25 32.51 6.96
C PRO A 75 16.76 32.23 6.79
N TYR A 76 16.42 31.24 5.96
CA TYR A 76 15.05 30.75 5.77
C TYR A 76 14.85 29.41 6.47
N LYS A 77 13.76 29.29 7.24
CA LYS A 77 13.41 28.03 7.92
C LYS A 77 12.46 27.22 7.05
N TRP A 78 12.96 26.14 6.48
CA TRP A 78 12.20 25.24 5.62
C TRP A 78 11.64 24.09 6.44
N SER A 79 10.43 23.66 6.11
CA SER A 79 9.85 22.42 6.58
C SER A 79 9.05 21.77 5.47
N TRP A 80 8.99 20.46 5.50
CA TRP A 80 8.22 19.68 4.54
C TRP A 80 7.44 18.58 5.25
N LEU A 81 6.29 18.25 4.69
CA LEU A 81 5.40 17.19 5.13
C LEU A 81 4.92 16.42 3.89
N MET A 82 5.31 15.15 3.79
CA MET A 82 4.75 14.19 2.84
C MET A 82 3.62 13.45 3.53
N VAL A 83 2.42 13.41 2.94
CA VAL A 83 1.28 12.65 3.46
C VAL A 83 0.59 11.85 2.35
N TRP A 84 0.16 10.65 2.68
CA TRP A 84 -0.65 9.82 1.80
C TRP A 84 -1.70 9.05 2.59
N ASP A 85 -2.94 9.12 2.11
CA ASP A 85 -4.04 8.33 2.63
C ASP A 85 -4.25 7.12 1.72
N ALA A 86 -3.93 5.94 2.24
CA ALA A 86 -4.08 4.69 1.52
C ALA A 86 -5.56 4.32 1.40
N HIS A 87 -6.08 4.33 0.17
CA HIS A 87 -7.42 3.89 -0.16
C HIS A 87 -7.38 2.62 -1.00
N VAL A 88 -8.30 1.70 -0.73
CA VAL A 88 -8.40 0.40 -1.43
C VAL A 88 -8.56 0.62 -2.93
N SER A 89 -7.78 -0.07 -3.77
CA SER A 89 -7.90 0.00 -5.23
C SER A 89 -8.34 -1.33 -5.85
N GLY A 90 -7.92 -2.46 -5.27
CA GLY A 90 -7.83 -3.71 -6.03
C GLY A 90 -6.85 -3.57 -7.21
N LEU A 91 -6.92 -4.46 -8.20
CA LEU A 91 -6.02 -4.46 -9.39
C LEU A 91 -6.64 -3.83 -10.65
N LYS A 92 -7.93 -3.49 -10.61
CA LYS A 92 -8.66 -2.87 -11.72
C LYS A 92 -8.44 -1.36 -11.71
N GLU A 93 -8.34 -0.76 -12.89
CA GLU A 93 -8.22 0.70 -13.08
C GLU A 93 -9.58 1.37 -12.83
N LYS A 94 -9.96 1.52 -11.56
CA LYS A 94 -11.23 2.13 -11.13
C LYS A 94 -11.01 3.07 -9.94
N PRO A 95 -11.97 3.95 -9.64
CA PRO A 95 -11.89 4.79 -8.45
C PRO A 95 -11.64 3.98 -7.18
N ARG A 96 -10.81 4.53 -6.30
CA ARG A 96 -10.48 3.91 -5.02
C ARG A 96 -11.70 3.85 -4.09
N GLY A 97 -11.74 2.81 -3.28
CA GLY A 97 -12.73 2.61 -2.21
C GLY A 97 -12.34 3.30 -0.91
N LYS A 98 -12.73 2.71 0.22
CA LYS A 98 -12.50 3.30 1.55
C LYS A 98 -11.02 3.45 1.90
N LYS A 99 -10.74 4.43 2.75
CA LYS A 99 -9.44 4.61 3.41
C LYS A 99 -9.17 3.47 4.39
N VAL A 100 -7.93 2.96 4.40
CA VAL A 100 -7.49 1.89 5.32
C VAL A 100 -6.29 2.28 6.19
N ALA A 101 -5.52 3.29 5.79
CA ALA A 101 -4.39 3.82 6.56
C ALA A 101 -4.01 5.25 6.14
N SER A 102 -3.17 5.90 6.95
CA SER A 102 -2.49 7.16 6.62
C SER A 102 -1.00 6.99 6.90
N PHE A 103 -0.18 7.57 6.03
CA PHE A 103 1.26 7.61 6.17
C PHE A 103 1.75 9.05 6.09
N SER A 104 2.78 9.37 6.87
CA SER A 104 3.37 10.69 6.85
C SER A 104 4.86 10.65 7.17
N GLU A 105 5.62 11.51 6.50
CA GLU A 105 7.03 11.79 6.77
C GLU A 105 7.21 13.31 6.78
N LYS A 106 8.12 13.82 7.60
CA LYS A 106 8.36 15.25 7.72
C LYS A 106 9.82 15.54 8.04
N GLY A 107 10.23 16.76 7.73
CA GLY A 107 11.53 17.27 8.10
C GLY A 107 11.54 18.79 8.15
N GLU A 108 12.55 19.33 8.81
CA GLU A 108 12.79 20.77 8.91
C GLU A 108 14.29 21.04 8.90
N PHE A 109 14.67 22.18 8.34
CA PHE A 109 16.05 22.63 8.25
C PHE A 109 16.09 24.14 8.01
N THR A 110 17.27 24.74 8.08
CA THR A 110 17.48 26.16 7.84
C THR A 110 18.61 26.34 6.83
N GLN A 111 18.46 27.28 5.90
CA GLN A 111 19.47 27.57 4.88
C GLN A 111 19.43 29.02 4.41
N GLU A 112 20.52 29.45 3.78
CA GLU A 112 20.65 30.79 3.18
C GLU A 112 19.95 30.91 1.82
N ALA A 113 19.77 29.79 1.11
CA ALA A 113 19.23 29.78 -0.25
C ALA A 113 17.70 29.90 -0.27
N LYS A 114 17.17 30.68 -1.23
CA LYS A 114 15.73 30.76 -1.54
C LYS A 114 15.19 29.53 -2.27
N THR A 115 16.09 28.61 -2.64
CA THR A 115 15.79 27.39 -3.38
C THR A 115 16.05 26.14 -2.55
N TRP A 116 15.17 25.15 -2.63
CA TRP A 116 15.39 23.84 -2.04
C TRP A 116 14.95 22.74 -3.01
N ASN A 117 15.78 21.70 -3.13
CA ASN A 117 15.44 20.53 -3.91
C ASN A 117 14.96 19.37 -3.02
N ALA A 118 13.71 18.95 -3.21
CA ALA A 118 13.12 17.86 -2.43
C ALA A 118 13.79 16.49 -2.66
N LYS A 119 14.66 16.34 -3.67
CA LYS A 119 15.50 15.14 -3.83
C LYS A 119 16.39 14.88 -2.61
N SER A 120 16.71 15.92 -1.85
CA SER A 120 17.45 15.82 -0.58
C SER A 120 16.69 15.07 0.53
N ILE A 121 15.37 14.84 0.39
CA ILE A 121 14.60 13.95 1.29
C ILE A 121 15.23 12.55 1.33
N ASN A 122 15.86 12.12 0.22
CA ASN A 122 16.59 10.85 0.12
C ASN A 122 15.78 9.63 0.56
N LYS A 123 14.47 9.63 0.25
CA LYS A 123 13.54 8.51 0.48
C LYS A 123 12.58 8.42 -0.70
N VAL A 124 12.18 7.21 -1.05
CA VAL A 124 11.20 6.95 -2.10
C VAL A 124 9.80 6.91 -1.48
N VAL A 125 9.21 8.08 -1.26
CA VAL A 125 7.87 8.25 -0.67
C VAL A 125 7.02 9.14 -1.56
N GLY A 126 5.73 8.85 -1.72
CA GLY A 126 4.82 9.66 -2.53
C GLY A 126 3.59 10.10 -1.76
N GLY A 127 2.74 10.88 -2.42
CA GLY A 127 1.55 11.50 -1.84
C GLY A 127 1.54 13.01 -2.06
N LYS A 128 0.92 13.72 -1.13
CA LYS A 128 0.88 15.18 -1.12
C LYS A 128 2.10 15.70 -0.37
N LEU A 129 2.99 16.39 -1.07
CA LEU A 129 4.15 17.08 -0.48
C LEU A 129 3.76 18.53 -0.21
N ILE A 130 3.80 18.92 1.05
CA ILE A 130 3.53 20.28 1.52
C ILE A 130 4.86 20.86 1.99
N VAL A 131 5.30 21.94 1.38
CA VAL A 131 6.51 22.68 1.77
C VAL A 131 6.10 24.00 2.40
N THR A 132 6.66 24.30 3.56
CA THR A 132 6.44 25.55 4.27
C THR A 132 7.79 26.23 4.53
N VAL A 133 7.85 27.54 4.32
CA VAL A 133 9.04 28.35 4.62
C VAL A 133 8.65 29.52 5.52
N ASP A 134 9.35 29.68 6.64
CA ASP A 134 9.26 30.89 7.47
C ASP A 134 10.39 31.84 7.08
N VAL A 135 9.98 33.06 6.69
CA VAL A 135 10.83 34.13 6.15
C VAL A 135 10.54 35.39 6.96
N GLY A 136 11.38 35.68 7.96
CA GLY A 136 11.22 36.86 8.82
C GLY A 136 9.84 36.97 9.48
N GLY A 137 9.20 35.84 9.83
CA GLY A 137 7.85 35.79 10.41
C GLY A 137 6.70 35.69 9.40
N THR A 138 7.00 35.78 8.09
CA THR A 138 6.03 35.51 7.02
C THR A 138 6.11 34.05 6.59
N LYS A 139 4.96 33.38 6.49
CA LYS A 139 4.89 31.98 6.05
C LYS A 139 4.60 31.89 4.55
N PHE A 140 5.37 31.06 3.87
CA PHE A 140 5.11 30.57 2.51
C PHE A 140 4.67 29.11 2.62
N ARG A 141 3.70 28.70 1.81
CA ARG A 141 3.25 27.30 1.73
C ARG A 141 2.98 26.91 0.28
N ARG A 142 3.54 25.79 -0.18
CA ARG A 142 3.32 25.23 -1.51
C ARG A 142 3.02 23.75 -1.41
N THR A 143 2.03 23.30 -2.15
CA THR A 143 1.63 21.89 -2.20
C THR A 143 1.85 21.34 -3.61
N VAL A 144 2.49 20.18 -3.72
CA VAL A 144 2.62 19.41 -4.96
C VAL A 144 2.21 17.95 -4.74
N LEU A 145 2.10 17.18 -5.83
CA LEU A 145 1.81 15.75 -5.78
C LEU A 145 3.03 14.95 -6.26
N VAL A 146 3.45 13.98 -5.47
CA VAL A 146 4.48 13.00 -5.84
C VAL A 146 3.78 11.66 -6.06
N LEU A 147 3.78 11.19 -7.30
CA LEU A 147 3.11 9.98 -7.75
C LEU A 147 4.15 8.94 -8.22
N GLY A 148 3.73 7.73 -8.57
CA GLY A 148 4.64 6.66 -8.97
C GLY A 148 4.37 6.15 -10.39
N ARG A 149 5.44 5.72 -11.07
CA ARG A 149 5.33 5.04 -12.37
C ARG A 149 5.43 3.54 -12.18
N GLN A 150 4.50 2.84 -12.82
CA GLN A 150 4.51 1.38 -12.89
C GLN A 150 5.75 0.86 -13.63
N PRO A 151 6.62 0.04 -13.01
CA PRO A 151 7.67 -0.66 -13.72
C PRO A 151 7.11 -1.74 -14.66
N SER A 152 7.86 -2.11 -15.69
CA SER A 152 7.47 -3.23 -16.55
C SER A 152 7.59 -4.56 -15.80
N ALA A 153 6.85 -5.57 -16.25
CA ALA A 153 6.93 -6.91 -15.67
C ALA A 153 8.34 -7.50 -15.85
N GLU A 154 8.97 -7.25 -16.99
CA GLU A 154 10.33 -7.68 -17.32
C GLU A 154 11.34 -7.10 -16.33
N LYS A 155 11.18 -5.82 -15.97
CA LYS A 155 12.04 -5.15 -14.99
C LYS A 155 11.89 -5.77 -13.60
N ILE A 156 10.66 -6.10 -13.19
CA ILE A 156 10.41 -6.80 -11.92
C ILE A 156 11.04 -8.19 -11.93
N LYS A 157 10.87 -8.96 -13.01
CA LYS A 157 11.44 -10.31 -13.16
C LYS A 157 12.96 -10.29 -13.10
N ALA A 158 13.60 -9.40 -13.88
CA ALA A 158 15.05 -9.24 -13.86
C ALA A 158 15.57 -8.86 -12.45
N TYR A 159 14.81 -8.05 -11.71
CA TYR A 159 15.17 -7.67 -10.34
C TYR A 159 15.11 -8.85 -9.35
N LEU A 160 14.11 -9.74 -9.50
CA LEU A 160 13.97 -10.97 -8.71
C LEU A 160 15.03 -12.02 -9.08
N GLU A 161 15.32 -12.17 -10.37
CA GLU A 161 16.35 -13.08 -10.88
C GLU A 161 17.73 -12.72 -10.34
N ALA A 162 18.10 -11.43 -10.35
CA ALA A 162 19.34 -10.93 -9.79
C ALA A 162 19.49 -11.15 -8.26
N ARG A 163 18.46 -11.66 -7.58
CA ARG A 163 18.44 -11.96 -6.14
C ARG A 163 18.13 -13.43 -5.84
N ASP A 164 18.19 -14.31 -6.83
CA ASP A 164 17.85 -15.73 -6.71
C ASP A 164 16.46 -15.98 -6.07
N SER A 165 15.50 -15.10 -6.36
CA SER A 165 14.16 -15.14 -5.76
C SER A 165 13.05 -15.42 -6.80
N THR A 166 13.33 -16.26 -7.78
CA THR A 166 12.37 -16.65 -8.84
C THR A 166 11.13 -17.37 -8.28
N ALA A 167 11.22 -18.01 -7.11
CA ALA A 167 10.06 -18.55 -6.40
C ALA A 167 9.03 -17.47 -6.02
N LEU A 168 9.48 -16.24 -5.74
CA LEU A 168 8.62 -15.09 -5.47
C LEU A 168 7.95 -14.55 -6.74
N GLU A 169 8.45 -14.86 -7.94
CA GLU A 169 7.84 -14.42 -9.20
C GLU A 169 6.40 -14.93 -9.33
N LYS A 170 6.17 -16.22 -9.03
CA LYS A 170 4.82 -16.82 -9.08
C LYS A 170 3.88 -16.14 -8.09
N LEU A 171 4.37 -15.79 -6.91
CA LEU A 171 3.60 -15.05 -5.91
C LEU A 171 3.30 -13.64 -6.38
N VAL A 172 4.26 -12.89 -6.92
CA VAL A 172 4.01 -11.53 -7.46
C VAL A 172 3.01 -11.57 -8.63
N ALA A 173 3.08 -12.59 -9.48
CA ALA A 173 2.11 -12.81 -10.54
C ALA A 173 0.70 -13.03 -9.99
N GLN A 174 0.58 -13.82 -8.92
CA GLN A 174 -0.69 -14.10 -8.23
C GLN A 174 -1.24 -12.88 -7.48
N GLU A 175 -0.40 -12.27 -6.64
CA GLU A 175 -0.78 -11.23 -5.68
C GLU A 175 -1.19 -9.94 -6.37
N SER A 176 -0.45 -9.54 -7.42
CA SER A 176 -0.66 -8.23 -8.02
C SER A 176 -0.63 -8.21 -9.54
N LYS A 177 -0.37 -9.35 -10.20
CA LYS A 177 -0.15 -9.42 -11.66
C LYS A 177 0.96 -8.45 -12.10
N PHE A 178 2.04 -8.41 -11.32
CA PHE A 178 3.17 -7.48 -11.50
C PHE A 178 2.79 -5.99 -11.41
N LYS A 179 1.61 -5.63 -10.89
CA LYS A 179 1.25 -4.24 -10.64
C LYS A 179 1.73 -3.78 -9.27
N HIS A 180 2.48 -2.69 -9.24
CA HIS A 180 2.81 -1.97 -8.02
C HIS A 180 1.95 -0.71 -7.86
N PHE A 181 1.68 -0.02 -8.96
CA PHE A 181 0.87 1.20 -9.02
C PHE A 181 -0.39 0.98 -9.86
N ILE A 182 -1.44 1.75 -9.54
CA ILE A 182 -2.64 1.87 -10.37
C ILE A 182 -2.39 3.00 -11.36
N ASN A 183 -2.44 2.72 -12.67
CA ASN A 183 -2.12 3.71 -13.69
C ASN A 183 -3.12 4.87 -13.72
N LEU A 184 -4.37 4.64 -13.30
CA LEU A 184 -5.42 5.66 -13.25
C LEU A 184 -5.05 6.87 -12.35
N ASP A 185 -4.37 6.63 -11.23
CA ASP A 185 -4.03 7.68 -10.26
C ASP A 185 -2.56 7.73 -9.84
N SER A 186 -1.77 6.76 -10.31
CA SER A 186 -0.34 6.64 -10.04
C SER A 186 -0.01 6.50 -8.55
N GLU A 187 -0.89 5.90 -7.74
CA GLU A 187 -0.59 5.53 -6.36
C GLU A 187 -0.48 3.99 -6.19
N PRO A 188 0.21 3.51 -5.14
CA PRO A 188 0.40 2.07 -4.91
C PRO A 188 -0.92 1.29 -4.87
N VAL A 189 -0.86 0.01 -5.26
CA VAL A 189 -1.94 -0.95 -5.08
C VAL A 189 -2.18 -1.14 -3.58
N VAL A 190 -3.45 -1.06 -3.17
CA VAL A 190 -3.87 -1.27 -1.78
C VAL A 190 -5.04 -2.26 -1.72
N ALA A 191 -4.85 -3.37 -1.00
CA ALA A 191 -5.91 -4.33 -0.71
C ALA A 191 -6.74 -3.95 0.53
N GLY A 192 -7.94 -4.54 0.62
CA GLY A 192 -8.90 -4.25 1.68
C GLY A 192 -8.44 -4.65 3.08
N ASP A 193 -7.51 -5.60 3.17
CA ASP A 193 -6.88 -6.11 4.39
C ASP A 193 -5.55 -5.41 4.71
N LYS A 194 -5.22 -4.32 3.99
CA LYS A 194 -3.98 -3.54 4.12
C LYS A 194 -2.75 -4.22 3.53
N GLY A 195 -2.90 -5.03 2.48
CA GLY A 195 -1.80 -5.41 1.59
C GLY A 195 -1.37 -4.25 0.67
N TYR A 196 -0.06 -4.07 0.49
CA TYR A 196 0.51 -2.98 -0.31
C TYR A 196 1.46 -3.48 -1.40
N GLY A 197 1.30 -2.95 -2.62
CA GLY A 197 2.28 -3.10 -3.70
C GLY A 197 2.31 -4.49 -4.38
N LEU A 198 3.50 -4.91 -4.83
CA LEU A 198 3.69 -6.11 -5.65
C LEU A 198 3.46 -7.39 -4.85
N THR A 199 3.96 -7.39 -3.61
CA THR A 199 3.97 -8.57 -2.73
C THR A 199 2.85 -8.51 -1.71
N GLN A 200 1.94 -7.53 -1.80
CA GLN A 200 0.83 -7.33 -0.86
C GLN A 200 1.30 -7.38 0.61
N LEU A 201 2.45 -6.74 0.92
CA LEU A 201 2.98 -6.68 2.28
C LEU A 201 1.91 -6.16 3.24
N THR A 202 1.60 -6.93 4.28
CA THR A 202 0.46 -6.64 5.17
C THR A 202 0.86 -6.60 6.65
N LYS A 203 1.64 -7.59 7.10
CA LYS A 203 2.05 -7.74 8.52
C LYS A 203 3.54 -8.12 8.64
N PRO A 204 4.34 -7.37 9.43
CA PRO A 204 4.01 -6.08 10.05
C PRO A 204 3.63 -5.02 9.01
N VAL A 205 3.01 -3.91 9.45
CA VAL A 205 2.68 -2.81 8.53
C VAL A 205 3.97 -2.32 7.86
N PRO A 206 4.06 -2.31 6.52
CA PRO A 206 5.28 -1.92 5.83
C PRO A 206 5.64 -0.46 6.09
N LYS A 207 6.93 -0.15 5.99
CA LYS A 207 7.43 1.22 6.03
C LYS A 207 6.86 2.01 4.85
N TYR A 208 6.73 3.33 5.01
CA TYR A 208 6.19 4.19 3.97
C TYR A 208 6.97 4.08 2.65
N SER A 209 8.30 3.97 2.71
CA SER A 209 9.15 3.75 1.53
C SER A 209 8.94 2.39 0.87
N GLN A 210 8.73 1.32 1.66
CA GLN A 210 8.40 -0.02 1.15
C GLN A 210 7.04 -0.07 0.43
N ILE A 211 6.18 0.94 0.59
CA ILE A 211 4.90 1.02 -0.11
C ILE A 211 5.02 1.78 -1.43
N TRP A 212 5.92 2.76 -1.53
CA TRP A 212 6.10 3.60 -2.71
C TRP A 212 7.29 3.20 -3.59
N SER A 213 8.25 2.45 -3.05
CA SER A 213 9.36 1.86 -3.80
C SER A 213 9.03 0.42 -4.14
N TRP A 214 8.81 0.13 -5.42
CA TRP A 214 8.60 -1.24 -5.87
C TRP A 214 9.81 -2.14 -5.56
N LYS A 215 11.02 -1.57 -5.56
CA LYS A 215 12.27 -2.26 -5.19
C LYS A 215 12.29 -2.62 -3.70
N GLU A 216 12.03 -1.66 -2.81
CA GLU A 216 11.99 -1.95 -1.36
C GLU A 216 10.81 -2.87 -0.99
N ASN A 217 9.70 -2.82 -1.75
CA ASN A 217 8.57 -3.73 -1.60
C ASN A 217 8.96 -5.18 -1.95
N LEU A 218 9.70 -5.37 -3.04
CA LEU A 218 10.23 -6.67 -3.41
C LEU A 218 11.29 -7.15 -2.42
N ASP A 219 12.26 -6.32 -2.04
CA ASP A 219 13.30 -6.70 -1.06
C ASP A 219 12.67 -7.17 0.26
N ALA A 220 11.63 -6.50 0.74
CA ALA A 220 10.88 -6.93 1.92
C ALA A 220 10.11 -8.24 1.69
N GLY A 221 9.54 -8.45 0.50
CA GLY A 221 8.92 -9.72 0.12
C GLY A 221 9.92 -10.88 0.01
N ILE A 222 11.13 -10.62 -0.48
CA ILE A 222 12.23 -11.57 -0.58
C ILE A 222 12.68 -12.01 0.82
N ALA A 223 12.84 -11.05 1.74
CA ALA A 223 13.12 -11.38 3.14
C ALA A 223 12.00 -12.23 3.75
N LEU A 224 10.73 -11.86 3.52
CA LEU A 224 9.58 -12.57 4.05
C LEU A 224 9.48 -14.01 3.51
N ILE A 225 9.64 -14.23 2.20
CA ILE A 225 9.58 -15.58 1.63
C ILE A 225 10.76 -16.44 2.10
N ALA A 226 11.94 -15.85 2.34
CA ALA A 226 13.07 -16.55 2.94
C ALA A 226 12.73 -17.04 4.36
N ASP A 227 12.09 -16.21 5.17
CA ASP A 227 11.60 -16.61 6.51
C ASP A 227 10.56 -17.72 6.41
N LYS A 228 9.64 -17.64 5.44
CA LYS A 228 8.64 -18.71 5.19
C LYS A 228 9.30 -20.02 4.79
N LYS A 229 10.32 -19.97 3.92
CA LYS A 229 11.09 -21.13 3.48
C LYS A 229 11.86 -21.77 4.63
N ALA A 230 12.48 -20.96 5.49
CA ALA A 230 13.16 -21.46 6.69
C ALA A 230 12.18 -22.15 7.65
N ALA A 231 10.99 -21.56 7.87
CA ALA A 231 9.95 -22.18 8.70
C ALA A 231 9.39 -23.48 8.08
N ALA A 232 9.18 -23.50 6.76
CA ALA A 232 8.77 -24.68 6.01
C ALA A 232 9.80 -25.81 6.15
N LYS A 233 11.09 -25.48 5.95
CA LYS A 233 12.18 -26.44 6.09
C LYS A 233 12.23 -27.03 7.50
N LYS A 234 12.17 -26.18 8.53
CA LYS A 234 12.16 -26.62 9.93
C LYS A 234 10.99 -27.57 10.24
N PHE A 235 9.81 -27.29 9.66
CA PHE A 235 8.64 -28.16 9.81
C PHE A 235 8.85 -29.51 9.12
N LEU A 236 9.33 -29.52 7.88
CA LEU A 236 9.54 -30.76 7.13
C LEU A 236 10.70 -31.60 7.69
N ASP A 237 11.71 -30.97 8.29
CA ASP A 237 12.84 -31.64 8.96
C ASP A 237 12.42 -32.44 10.20
N THR A 238 11.20 -32.27 10.73
CA THR A 238 10.70 -33.01 11.92
C THR A 238 10.68 -34.53 11.74
N HIS A 239 10.65 -35.01 10.49
CA HIS A 239 10.73 -36.42 10.13
C HIS A 239 12.02 -36.77 9.36
N GLY A 240 13.05 -35.91 9.46
CA GLY A 240 14.36 -36.06 8.84
C GLY A 240 14.54 -35.24 7.56
N ALA A 241 15.75 -34.73 7.33
CA ALA A 241 16.06 -33.82 6.23
C ALA A 241 15.87 -34.43 4.82
N ASN A 242 15.86 -35.76 4.72
CA ASN A 242 15.66 -36.49 3.47
C ASN A 242 14.21 -37.02 3.31
N SER A 243 13.28 -36.58 4.17
CA SER A 243 11.88 -37.06 4.15
C SER A 243 11.00 -36.36 3.11
N TYR A 244 11.47 -35.26 2.50
CA TYR A 244 10.69 -34.39 1.63
C TYR A 244 11.46 -33.99 0.36
N THR A 245 10.74 -33.62 -0.70
CA THR A 245 11.32 -33.14 -1.97
C THR A 245 11.40 -31.61 -2.02
N GLN A 246 12.14 -31.07 -3.00
CA GLN A 246 12.16 -29.61 -3.22
C GLN A 246 10.74 -29.06 -3.51
N ASP A 247 9.94 -29.78 -4.29
CA ASP A 247 8.54 -29.41 -4.56
C ASP A 247 7.70 -29.32 -3.28
N MET A 248 7.92 -30.23 -2.32
CA MET A 248 7.23 -30.18 -1.03
C MET A 248 7.63 -28.94 -0.22
N LEU A 249 8.92 -28.59 -0.23
CA LEU A 249 9.42 -27.37 0.42
C LEU A 249 8.82 -26.12 -0.23
N ASP A 250 8.71 -26.08 -1.55
CA ASP A 250 8.15 -24.94 -2.28
C ASP A 250 6.65 -24.78 -2.01
N LEU A 251 5.87 -25.87 -2.04
CA LEU A 251 4.44 -25.86 -1.68
C LEU A 251 4.21 -25.43 -0.24
N GLU A 252 5.03 -25.93 0.69
CA GLU A 252 4.96 -25.56 2.10
C GLU A 252 5.32 -24.08 2.30
N THR A 253 6.29 -23.57 1.55
CA THR A 253 6.68 -22.14 1.55
C THR A 253 5.54 -21.26 1.05
N ILE A 254 4.93 -21.61 -0.08
CA ILE A 254 3.80 -20.89 -0.69
C ILE A 254 2.57 -20.93 0.23
N SER A 255 2.26 -22.08 0.82
CA SER A 255 1.16 -22.19 1.79
C SER A 255 1.36 -21.27 2.99
N ARG A 256 2.60 -21.17 3.50
CA ARG A 256 2.96 -20.28 4.62
C ARG A 256 2.98 -18.79 4.27
N TRP A 257 3.10 -18.44 2.98
CA TRP A 257 2.98 -17.07 2.49
C TRP A 257 1.55 -16.54 2.72
N ASN A 258 0.54 -17.26 2.20
CA ASN A 258 -0.87 -16.91 2.41
C ASN A 258 -1.33 -17.21 3.85
N GLY A 259 -0.80 -18.27 4.45
CA GLY A 259 -1.03 -18.67 5.84
C GLY A 259 -1.50 -20.12 5.96
N GLY A 260 -0.79 -20.91 6.77
CA GLY A 260 -1.07 -22.32 7.02
C GLY A 260 0.15 -23.22 6.81
N SER A 261 -0.09 -24.53 6.77
CA SER A 261 0.86 -25.54 6.27
C SER A 261 0.19 -26.33 5.16
N TYR A 262 0.96 -26.88 4.23
CA TYR A 262 0.45 -27.66 3.10
C TYR A 262 0.38 -29.14 3.41
N HIS A 263 1.43 -29.66 4.06
CA HIS A 263 1.59 -31.09 4.30
C HIS A 263 1.22 -31.50 5.73
N GLU A 264 0.93 -32.79 5.86
CA GLU A 264 0.83 -33.54 7.11
C GLU A 264 1.61 -34.85 6.99
N TRP A 265 2.06 -35.39 8.13
CA TRP A 265 2.81 -36.63 8.16
C TRP A 265 1.87 -37.84 8.20
N ASN A 266 2.00 -38.74 7.23
CA ASN A 266 1.34 -40.04 7.28
C ASN A 266 2.22 -41.02 8.09
N ALA A 267 1.81 -41.32 9.32
CA ALA A 267 2.56 -42.20 10.22
C ALA A 267 2.64 -43.65 9.73
N THR A 268 1.63 -44.13 9.00
CA THR A 268 1.55 -45.50 8.48
C THR A 268 2.51 -45.67 7.30
N GLU A 269 2.46 -44.75 6.34
CA GLU A 269 3.27 -44.81 5.13
C GLU A 269 4.65 -44.17 5.29
N LYS A 270 4.90 -43.50 6.44
CA LYS A 270 6.11 -42.76 6.76
C LYS A 270 6.51 -41.76 5.66
N LYS A 271 5.54 -40.98 5.19
CA LYS A 271 5.75 -39.98 4.14
C LYS A 271 4.92 -38.72 4.40
N TRP A 272 5.40 -37.59 3.89
CA TRP A 272 4.62 -36.36 3.83
C TRP A 272 3.52 -36.50 2.76
N GLN A 273 2.32 -36.06 3.07
CA GLN A 273 1.20 -36.00 2.14
C GLN A 273 0.53 -34.62 2.20
N ARG A 274 -0.15 -34.22 1.12
CA ARG A 274 -1.04 -33.04 1.15
C ARG A 274 -2.09 -33.28 2.24
N LYS A 275 -2.44 -32.25 3.02
CA LYS A 275 -3.56 -32.29 3.96
C LYS A 275 -4.83 -32.79 3.26
N GLN A 276 -5.35 -33.93 3.71
CA GLN A 276 -6.53 -34.55 3.09
C GLN A 276 -7.84 -33.92 3.54
N ASN A 277 -7.84 -33.30 4.72
CA ASN A 277 -9.03 -32.67 5.28
C ASN A 277 -9.38 -31.31 4.65
N ILE A 278 -8.64 -30.84 3.63
CA ILE A 278 -8.90 -29.58 2.96
C ILE A 278 -9.39 -29.82 1.53
N LEU A 279 -10.66 -29.51 1.30
CA LEU A 279 -11.29 -29.44 -0.03
C LEU A 279 -11.21 -28.00 -0.56
N CYS A 280 -10.66 -27.80 -1.75
CA CYS A 280 -10.47 -26.48 -2.33
C CYS A 280 -11.59 -26.10 -3.29
N ASP A 281 -12.00 -24.83 -3.26
CA ASP A 281 -12.92 -24.28 -4.26
C ASP A 281 -12.12 -23.89 -5.51
N SER A 282 -12.21 -24.72 -6.55
CA SER A 282 -11.47 -24.59 -7.83
C SER A 282 -11.76 -23.30 -8.58
N LYS A 283 -12.85 -22.60 -8.23
CA LYS A 283 -13.23 -21.31 -8.83
C LYS A 283 -12.70 -20.12 -8.05
N THR A 284 -11.94 -20.35 -6.99
CA THR A 284 -11.32 -19.32 -6.15
C THR A 284 -9.81 -19.50 -6.09
N GLY A 285 -9.12 -18.52 -5.50
CA GLY A 285 -7.66 -18.54 -5.40
C GLY A 285 -7.11 -19.12 -4.09
N ASN A 286 -7.84 -19.03 -2.98
CA ASN A 286 -7.35 -19.41 -1.66
C ASN A 286 -8.43 -19.86 -0.68
N MET A 287 -9.60 -20.24 -1.20
CA MET A 287 -10.77 -20.59 -0.41
C MET A 287 -11.06 -22.08 -0.52
N GLY A 288 -11.62 -22.63 0.54
CA GLY A 288 -12.00 -24.03 0.61
C GLY A 288 -12.71 -24.35 1.92
N TRP A 289 -12.76 -25.64 2.23
CA TRP A 289 -13.49 -26.19 3.37
C TRP A 289 -12.62 -27.20 4.10
N ASP A 290 -12.68 -27.13 5.42
CA ASP A 290 -12.20 -28.21 6.29
C ASP A 290 -13.29 -29.29 6.36
N THR A 291 -12.99 -30.49 5.88
CA THR A 291 -13.94 -31.62 5.81
C THR A 291 -14.13 -32.31 7.16
N ASP A 292 -13.33 -31.96 8.17
CA ASP A 292 -13.55 -32.42 9.55
C ASP A 292 -14.69 -31.64 10.23
N VAL A 293 -15.09 -30.50 9.67
CA VAL A 293 -16.27 -29.75 10.09
C VAL A 293 -17.53 -30.52 9.67
N ALA A 294 -18.43 -30.77 10.61
CA ALA A 294 -19.60 -31.62 10.42
C ALA A 294 -20.47 -31.17 9.24
N GLU A 295 -20.63 -29.86 9.05
CA GLU A 295 -21.41 -29.24 7.98
C GLU A 295 -20.75 -29.37 6.60
N ASN A 296 -19.45 -29.67 6.54
CA ASN A 296 -18.70 -29.85 5.30
C ASN A 296 -18.47 -31.34 4.95
N LYS A 297 -18.66 -32.23 5.93
CA LYS A 297 -18.32 -33.64 5.80
C LYS A 297 -19.16 -34.33 4.73
N ASP A 298 -18.50 -35.17 3.93
CA ASP A 298 -19.09 -35.96 2.84
C ASP A 298 -19.81 -35.13 1.76
N LYS A 299 -19.53 -33.81 1.70
CA LYS A 299 -20.07 -32.91 0.68
C LYS A 299 -19.10 -32.74 -0.48
N THR A 300 -19.66 -32.58 -1.66
CA THR A 300 -18.92 -32.24 -2.88
C THR A 300 -18.59 -30.75 -2.93
N GLU A 301 -17.58 -30.38 -3.73
CA GLU A 301 -17.22 -28.97 -3.98
C GLU A 301 -18.42 -28.17 -4.48
N SER A 302 -19.24 -28.75 -5.38
CA SER A 302 -20.42 -28.06 -5.94
C SER A 302 -21.45 -27.75 -4.86
N GLU A 303 -21.74 -28.71 -3.96
CA GLU A 303 -22.71 -28.49 -2.87
C GLU A 303 -22.26 -27.40 -1.92
N LEU A 304 -20.99 -27.43 -1.50
CA LEU A 304 -20.46 -26.43 -0.56
C LEU A 304 -20.35 -25.05 -1.21
N ARG A 305 -19.93 -24.99 -2.47
CA ARG A 305 -19.87 -23.74 -3.22
C ARG A 305 -21.25 -23.13 -3.40
N ASP A 306 -22.26 -23.93 -3.73
CA ASP A 306 -23.63 -23.43 -3.87
C ASP A 306 -24.19 -22.89 -2.55
N ARG A 307 -23.80 -23.48 -1.41
CA ARG A 307 -24.12 -22.96 -0.08
C ARG A 307 -23.42 -21.62 0.22
N ASP A 308 -22.14 -21.49 -0.13
CA ASP A 308 -21.28 -20.43 0.46
C ASP A 308 -20.91 -19.27 -0.47
N LYS A 309 -21.01 -19.43 -1.80
CA LYS A 309 -20.48 -18.45 -2.77
C LYS A 309 -20.99 -17.02 -2.58
N ASP A 310 -22.22 -16.86 -2.07
CA ASP A 310 -22.83 -15.55 -1.85
C ASP A 310 -22.31 -14.84 -0.60
N GLU A 311 -21.69 -15.59 0.33
CA GLU A 311 -21.08 -15.10 1.56
C GLU A 311 -19.63 -14.64 1.38
N TYR A 312 -18.96 -15.09 0.31
CA TYR A 312 -17.55 -14.77 0.04
C TYR A 312 -17.28 -13.25 -0.02
N LYS A 313 -18.23 -12.48 -0.55
CA LYS A 313 -18.14 -11.01 -0.65
C LYS A 313 -18.08 -10.32 0.72
N LYS A 314 -18.50 -11.01 1.79
CA LYS A 314 -18.44 -10.53 3.18
C LYS A 314 -17.09 -10.84 3.83
N MET A 315 -16.16 -11.47 3.11
CA MET A 315 -14.82 -11.85 3.60
C MET A 315 -14.94 -12.66 4.90
N LYS A 316 -14.06 -12.45 5.88
CA LYS A 316 -14.13 -13.14 7.19
C LYS A 316 -15.47 -13.00 7.92
N ALA A 317 -16.26 -11.94 7.65
CA ALA A 317 -17.58 -11.79 8.27
C ALA A 317 -18.64 -12.73 7.68
N GLY A 318 -18.38 -13.34 6.52
CA GLY A 318 -19.21 -14.38 5.93
C GLY A 318 -18.83 -15.81 6.34
N GLN A 319 -17.77 -15.98 7.14
CA GLN A 319 -17.38 -17.27 7.71
C GLN A 319 -18.19 -17.48 8.99
N THR A 320 -19.22 -18.32 8.92
CA THR A 320 -20.16 -18.57 10.02
C THR A 320 -20.32 -20.06 10.26
N ALA A 321 -21.05 -20.46 11.30
CA ALA A 321 -21.35 -21.86 11.56
C ALA A 321 -22.15 -22.50 10.40
N ASP A 322 -23.06 -21.75 9.78
CA ASP A 322 -23.85 -22.21 8.64
C ASP A 322 -23.06 -22.17 7.32
N HIS A 323 -22.01 -21.35 7.28
CA HIS A 323 -21.12 -21.15 6.12
C HIS A 323 -19.64 -21.28 6.51
N PRO A 324 -19.19 -22.49 6.92
CA PRO A 324 -17.84 -22.70 7.44
C PRO A 324 -16.79 -22.90 6.33
N TRP A 325 -16.79 -22.01 5.34
CA TRP A 325 -15.68 -21.89 4.39
C TRP A 325 -14.51 -21.14 5.04
N ILE A 326 -13.29 -21.40 4.57
CA ILE A 326 -12.06 -20.84 5.14
C ILE A 326 -11.13 -20.28 4.05
N TYR A 327 -10.26 -19.36 4.46
CA TYR A 327 -9.05 -19.06 3.70
C TYR A 327 -7.96 -20.03 4.13
N THR A 328 -7.25 -20.63 3.19
CA THR A 328 -6.24 -21.65 3.50
C THR A 328 -5.06 -21.60 2.53
N GLY A 329 -3.85 -21.71 3.10
CA GLY A 329 -2.61 -21.82 2.34
C GLY A 329 -2.52 -23.08 1.46
N VAL A 330 -3.27 -24.14 1.79
CA VAL A 330 -3.35 -25.35 0.94
C VAL A 330 -3.92 -25.00 -0.42
N CYS A 331 -5.12 -24.41 -0.45
CA CYS A 331 -5.79 -24.03 -1.70
C CYS A 331 -5.05 -22.92 -2.44
N TYR A 332 -4.41 -22.01 -1.71
CA TYR A 332 -3.54 -21.01 -2.33
C TYR A 332 -2.35 -21.64 -3.04
N ALA A 333 -1.67 -22.60 -2.41
CA ALA A 333 -0.55 -23.30 -3.03
C ALA A 333 -0.98 -24.15 -4.23
N ASP A 334 -2.12 -24.85 -4.14
CA ASP A 334 -2.68 -25.60 -5.27
C ASP A 334 -2.95 -24.67 -6.46
N HIS A 335 -3.63 -23.54 -6.21
CA HIS A 335 -3.94 -22.55 -7.23
C HIS A 335 -2.70 -21.93 -7.89
N VAL A 336 -1.71 -21.53 -7.09
CA VAL A 336 -0.47 -20.90 -7.59
C VAL A 336 0.39 -21.90 -8.38
N THR A 337 0.31 -23.19 -8.06
CA THR A 337 1.12 -24.24 -8.70
C THR A 337 0.37 -25.05 -9.76
N GLY A 338 -0.93 -24.82 -9.92
CA GLY A 338 -1.77 -25.51 -10.91
C GLY A 338 -2.05 -26.98 -10.57
N LYS A 339 -2.16 -27.30 -9.27
CA LYS A 339 -2.46 -28.66 -8.77
C LYS A 339 -3.95 -28.94 -8.62
#